data_AF-A0A850QXD2-F1
#
_entry.id   AF-A0A850QXD2-F1
#
_cell.length_a   1.000
_cell.length_b   1.000
_cell.length_c   1.000
_cell.angle_alpha   90.00
_cell.angle_beta   90.00
_cell.angle_gamma   90.00
#
_symmetry.space_group_name_H-M   'P 1'
#
loop_
_entity.id
_entity.type
_entity.pdbx_description
1 polymer ?
#
loop_
_entity_poly.entity_id
_entity_poly.type
_entity_poly.pdbx_seq_one_letter_code
_entity_poly.pdbx_strand_id
1 'polypeptide(L)'
;MVREKFNQIYDRAAERKGGIQALEKLLVVPKNQQELALITDDRWLATFTLRIFQSGMTWQVVRNKWPNFEDVFFGFNIEKMLLVPDEMWERKATDPAIIRHLGKV
;
A
#
# COMPACT_ATOMS: atom_id res chain seq x y z
N MET A 1 15.84 -24.90 5.82
CA MET A 1 15.62 -24.14 4.57
C MET A 1 16.85 -23.30 4.30
N VAL A 2 17.63 -23.61 3.26
CA VAL A 2 18.81 -22.81 2.90
C VAL A 2 18.32 -21.48 2.34
N ARG A 3 18.73 -20.36 2.95
CA ARG A 3 18.41 -19.02 2.43
C ARG A 3 19.40 -18.69 1.32
N GLU A 4 18.89 -18.34 0.14
CA GLU A 4 19.70 -17.84 -0.97
C GLU A 4 20.45 -16.56 -0.55
N LYS A 5 21.68 -16.36 -1.04
CA LYS A 5 22.42 -15.13 -0.78
C LYS A 5 21.81 -13.98 -1.56
N PHE A 6 21.75 -12.78 -0.97
CA PHE A 6 21.21 -11.58 -1.62
C PHE A 6 21.86 -11.33 -3.00
N ASN A 7 23.18 -11.45 -3.11
CA ASN A 7 23.89 -11.23 -4.38
C ASN A 7 23.37 -12.13 -5.51
N GLN A 8 23.01 -13.38 -5.21
CA GLN A 8 22.46 -14.29 -6.22
C GLN A 8 21.07 -13.85 -6.71
N ILE A 9 20.26 -13.27 -5.80
CA ILE A 9 18.97 -12.67 -6.14
C ILE A 9 19.19 -11.43 -7.02
N TYR A 10 20.15 -10.59 -6.66
CA TYR A 10 20.49 -9.35 -7.36
C TYR A 10 21.01 -9.63 -8.78
N ASP A 11 21.97 -10.55 -8.93
CA ASP A 11 22.56 -10.91 -10.23
C ASP A 11 21.49 -11.43 -11.20
N ARG A 12 20.61 -12.32 -10.71
CA ARG A 12 19.49 -12.86 -11.50
C ARG A 12 18.47 -11.78 -11.86
N ALA A 13 18.24 -10.80 -10.99
CA ALA A 13 17.38 -9.66 -11.30
C ALA A 13 18.01 -8.78 -12.37
N ALA A 14 19.32 -8.52 -12.28
CA ALA A 14 20.06 -7.72 -13.26
C ALA A 14 20.01 -8.38 -14.64
N GLU A 15 20.28 -9.69 -14.73
CA GLU A 15 20.19 -10.46 -15.98
C GLU A 15 18.80 -10.32 -16.63
N ARG A 16 17.72 -10.48 -15.84
CA ARG A 16 16.34 -10.38 -16.33
C ARG A 16 15.90 -8.98 -16.73
N LYS A 17 16.55 -7.94 -16.21
CA LYS A 17 16.18 -6.53 -16.42
C LYS A 17 17.08 -5.78 -17.40
N GLY A 18 18.03 -6.46 -18.04
CA GLY A 18 18.91 -5.85 -19.05
C GLY A 18 20.23 -5.31 -18.48
N GLY A 19 20.72 -5.91 -17.39
CA GLY A 19 21.97 -5.57 -16.71
C GLY A 19 21.78 -4.73 -15.46
N ILE A 20 22.88 -4.54 -14.72
CA ILE A 20 22.92 -3.83 -13.43
C ILE A 20 22.36 -2.40 -13.55
N GLN A 21 22.81 -1.65 -14.56
CA GLN A 21 22.36 -0.26 -14.75
C GLN A 21 20.86 -0.15 -15.03
N ALA A 22 20.29 -1.11 -15.76
CA ALA A 22 18.87 -1.13 -16.05
C ALA A 22 18.05 -1.53 -14.81
N LEU A 23 18.56 -2.48 -14.01
CA LEU A 23 17.96 -2.85 -12.73
C LEU A 23 17.94 -1.67 -11.75
N GLU A 24 19.07 -0.99 -11.55
CA GLU A 24 19.19 0.13 -10.61
C GLU A 24 18.18 1.25 -10.90
N LYS A 25 17.87 1.51 -12.18
CA LYS A 25 16.85 2.49 -12.58
C LYS A 25 15.42 2.08 -12.20
N LEU A 26 15.16 0.80 -11.94
CA LEU A 26 13.86 0.27 -11.51
C LEU A 26 13.73 0.24 -9.98
N LEU A 27 14.85 0.30 -9.25
CA LEU A 27 14.83 0.28 -7.80
C LEU A 27 14.39 1.63 -7.25
N VAL A 28 13.62 1.59 -6.17
CA VAL A 28 13.21 2.78 -5.44
C VAL A 28 14.20 3.01 -4.32
N VAL A 29 14.77 4.21 -4.25
CA VAL A 29 15.60 4.63 -3.12
C VAL A 29 14.68 4.96 -1.94
N PRO A 30 14.85 4.32 -0.77
CA PRO A 30 14.07 4.65 0.40
C PRO A 30 14.28 6.11 0.83
N LYS A 31 13.22 6.72 1.37
CA LYS A 31 13.30 8.05 1.97
C LYS A 31 14.27 8.07 3.14
N ASN A 32 15.00 9.16 3.29
CA ASN A 32 15.86 9.37 4.45
C ASN A 32 15.03 9.69 5.70
N GLN A 33 15.67 9.68 6.88
CA GLN A 33 14.98 9.86 8.16
C GLN A 33 14.23 11.20 8.27
N GLN A 34 14.78 12.28 7.72
CA GLN A 34 14.14 13.60 7.75
C GLN A 34 12.90 13.62 6.86
N GLU A 35 12.98 13.03 5.66
CA GLU A 35 11.83 12.90 4.77
C GLU A 35 10.73 12.01 5.35
N LEU A 36 11.09 10.94 6.06
CA LEU A 36 10.13 10.06 6.73
C LEU A 36 9.40 10.78 7.87
N ALA A 37 10.12 11.61 8.64
CA ALA A 37 9.54 12.40 9.73
C ALA A 37 8.55 13.47 9.27
N LEU A 38 8.57 13.85 7.99
CA LEU A 38 7.62 14.79 7.39
C LEU A 38 6.33 14.12 6.90
N ILE A 39 6.26 12.80 6.89
CA ILE A 39 5.05 12.07 6.49
C ILE A 39 4.06 12.11 7.65
N THR A 40 2.86 12.65 7.38
CA THR A 40 1.78 12.75 8.36
C THR A 40 1.12 11.39 8.63
N ASP A 41 0.51 11.25 9.81
CA ASP A 41 -0.08 9.99 10.28
C ASP A 41 -1.17 9.44 9.35
N ASP A 42 -1.97 10.31 8.73
CA ASP A 42 -3.01 9.93 7.77
C ASP A 42 -2.39 9.28 6.51
N ARG A 43 -1.23 9.75 6.06
CA ARG A 43 -0.52 9.17 4.90
C ARG A 43 0.12 7.83 5.24
N TRP A 44 0.58 7.65 6.47
CA TRP A 44 1.02 6.34 6.97
C TRP A 44 -0.15 5.36 7.02
N LEU A 45 -1.27 5.77 7.62
CA LEU A 45 -2.48 4.95 7.71
C LEU A 45 -2.98 4.55 6.32
N ALA A 46 -3.10 5.50 5.40
CA ALA A 46 -3.46 5.26 4.01
C ALA A 46 -2.53 4.21 3.36
N THR A 47 -1.22 4.36 3.55
CA THR A 47 -0.23 3.43 2.98
C THR A 47 -0.35 2.03 3.56
N PHE A 48 -0.54 1.89 4.88
CA PHE A 48 -0.75 0.59 5.50
C PHE A 48 -2.02 -0.09 4.98
N THR A 49 -3.13 0.65 4.94
CA THR A 49 -4.40 0.17 4.39
C THR A 49 -4.23 -0.30 2.94
N LEU A 50 -3.52 0.46 2.09
CA LEU A 50 -3.21 0.05 0.71
C LEU A 50 -2.52 -1.31 0.67
N ARG A 51 -1.53 -1.56 1.53
CA ARG A 51 -0.80 -2.84 1.57
C ARG A 51 -1.68 -3.99 2.06
N ILE A 52 -2.53 -3.74 3.05
CA ILE A 52 -3.51 -4.72 3.55
C ILE A 52 -4.46 -5.14 2.41
N PHE A 53 -4.99 -4.19 1.64
CA PHE A 53 -5.88 -4.51 0.52
C PHE A 53 -5.18 -5.14 -0.68
N GLN A 54 -3.87 -4.89 -0.89
CA GLN A 54 -3.06 -5.58 -1.90
C GLN A 54 -2.80 -7.06 -1.58
N SER A 55 -2.94 -7.49 -0.31
CA SER A 55 -2.82 -8.91 0.03
C SER A 55 -3.97 -9.72 -0.59
N GLY A 56 -3.63 -10.71 -1.43
CA GLY A 56 -4.61 -11.55 -2.11
C GLY A 56 -5.36 -10.87 -3.28
N MET A 57 -4.92 -9.70 -3.75
CA MET A 57 -5.52 -8.99 -4.88
C MET A 57 -4.48 -8.43 -5.85
N THR A 58 -4.85 -8.25 -7.12
CA THR A 58 -3.95 -7.62 -8.10
C THR A 58 -3.74 -6.14 -7.74
N TRP A 59 -2.47 -5.70 -7.73
CA TRP A 59 -2.13 -4.34 -7.30
C TRP A 59 -2.81 -3.27 -8.15
N GLN A 60 -3.05 -3.56 -9.44
CA GLN A 60 -3.72 -2.63 -10.35
C GLN A 60 -5.18 -2.40 -9.97
N VAL A 61 -5.91 -3.44 -9.57
CA VAL A 61 -7.32 -3.29 -9.14
C VAL A 61 -7.42 -2.42 -7.89
N VAL A 62 -6.56 -2.65 -6.90
CA VAL A 62 -6.54 -1.84 -5.67
C VAL A 62 -6.19 -0.38 -5.98
N ARG A 63 -5.15 -0.14 -6.79
CA ARG A 63 -4.74 1.22 -7.16
C ARG A 63 -5.82 1.98 -7.95
N ASN A 64 -6.52 1.30 -8.86
CA ASN A 64 -7.59 1.93 -9.64
C ASN A 64 -8.76 2.38 -8.76
N LYS A 65 -9.03 1.68 -7.65
CA LYS A 65 -10.06 2.04 -6.68
C LYS A 65 -9.57 2.99 -5.59
N TRP A 66 -8.27 3.26 -5.49
CA TRP A 66 -7.68 4.02 -4.39
C TRP A 66 -8.27 5.43 -4.18
N PRO A 67 -8.62 6.20 -5.22
CA PRO A 67 -9.30 7.48 -5.03
C PRO A 67 -10.61 7.34 -4.23
N ASN A 68 -11.37 6.27 -4.47
CA ASN A 68 -12.60 6.00 -3.71
C ASN A 68 -12.31 5.60 -2.25
N PHE A 69 -11.16 4.96 -1.98
CA PHE A 69 -10.74 4.71 -0.60
C PHE A 69 -10.43 6.02 0.11
N GLU A 70 -9.70 6.95 -0.52
CA GLU A 70 -9.47 8.28 0.05
C GLU A 70 -10.80 8.96 0.38
N ASP A 71 -11.81 8.91 -0.50
CA ASP A 71 -13.12 9.51 -0.23
C ASP A 71 -13.88 8.79 0.90
N VAL A 72 -14.01 7.46 0.85
CA VAL A 72 -14.77 6.66 1.82
C VAL A 72 -14.17 6.75 3.23
N PHE A 73 -12.84 6.85 3.33
CA PHE A 73 -12.09 6.96 4.58
C PHE A 73 -11.76 8.41 4.95
N PHE A 74 -12.41 9.40 4.34
CA PHE A 74 -12.26 10.83 4.68
C PHE A 74 -10.82 11.36 4.58
N GLY A 75 -10.09 10.94 3.55
CA GLY A 75 -8.67 11.20 3.36
C GLY A 75 -7.81 10.56 4.45
N PHE A 76 -8.27 9.47 5.06
CA PHE A 76 -7.66 8.81 6.22
C PHE A 76 -7.46 9.75 7.42
N ASN A 77 -8.30 10.78 7.54
CA ASN A 77 -8.30 11.65 8.71
C ASN A 77 -8.72 10.84 9.95
N ILE A 78 -7.77 10.62 10.85
CA ILE A 78 -7.92 9.73 12.01
C ILE A 78 -9.06 10.20 12.92
N GLU A 79 -9.14 11.49 13.22
CA GLU A 79 -10.17 12.04 14.10
C GLU A 79 -11.58 11.80 13.53
N LYS A 80 -11.79 12.07 12.23
CA LYS A 80 -13.07 11.81 11.57
C LYS A 80 -13.42 10.32 11.59
N MET A 81 -12.44 9.46 11.35
CA MET A 81 -12.66 8.01 11.33
C MET A 81 -13.05 7.46 12.71
N LEU A 82 -12.46 7.97 13.78
CA LEU A 82 -12.80 7.57 15.16
C LEU A 82 -14.22 7.97 15.57
N LEU A 83 -14.83 8.95 14.90
CA LEU A 83 -16.21 9.38 15.16
C LEU A 83 -17.24 8.53 14.40
N VAL A 84 -16.80 7.63 13.51
CA VAL A 84 -17.69 6.78 12.72
C VAL A 84 -18.06 5.53 13.51
N PRO A 85 -19.35 5.27 13.78
CA PRO A 85 -19.79 4.05 14.44
C PRO A 85 -19.50 2.78 13.63
N ASP A 86 -19.34 1.65 14.31
CA ASP A 86 -19.06 0.34 13.68
C ASP A 86 -20.09 -0.05 12.61
N GLU A 87 -21.39 0.19 12.86
CA GLU A 87 -22.46 -0.08 11.89
C GLU A 87 -22.27 0.69 10.57
N MET A 88 -21.66 1.89 10.64
CA MET A 88 -21.34 2.66 9.44
C MET A 88 -20.13 2.09 8.71
N TRP A 89 -19.14 1.56 9.43
CA TRP A 89 -18.02 0.84 8.83
C TRP A 89 -18.48 -0.44 8.14
N GLU A 90 -19.40 -1.20 8.76
CA GLU A 90 -20.02 -2.38 8.14
C GLU A 90 -20.73 -2.00 6.83
N ARG A 91 -21.49 -0.91 6.81
CA ARG A 91 -22.12 -0.39 5.59
C ARG A 91 -21.09 0.04 4.54
N LYS A 92 -20.06 0.80 4.93
CA LYS A 92 -18.96 1.22 4.04
C LYS A 92 -18.23 0.02 3.44
N ALA A 93 -18.07 -1.07 4.19
CA ALA A 93 -17.47 -2.30 3.69
C ALA A 93 -18.30 -2.99 2.59
N THR A 94 -19.55 -2.60 2.39
CA THR A 94 -20.40 -3.07 1.28
C THR A 94 -20.40 -2.13 0.07
N ASP A 95 -19.76 -0.95 0.17
CA ASP A 95 -19.73 0.05 -0.89
C ASP A 95 -19.03 -0.49 -2.15
N PRO A 96 -19.71 -0.52 -3.32
CA PRO A 96 -19.12 -1.01 -4.57
C PRO A 96 -17.98 -0.12 -5.10
N ALA A 97 -17.84 1.11 -4.61
CA ALA A 97 -16.74 2.01 -4.97
C ALA A 97 -15.38 1.47 -4.47
N ILE A 98 -15.34 0.82 -3.31
CA ILE A 98 -14.13 0.20 -2.75
C ILE A 98 -14.12 -1.33 -2.95
N ILE A 99 -13.17 -2.01 -2.31
CA ILE A 99 -13.11 -3.49 -2.27
C ILE A 99 -13.93 -3.95 -1.07
N ARG A 100 -15.01 -4.69 -1.33
CA ARG A 100 -15.95 -5.13 -0.31
C ARG A 100 -15.36 -6.25 0.54
N HIS A 101 -14.80 -5.90 1.69
CA HIS A 101 -14.19 -6.86 2.62
C HIS A 101 -14.21 -6.31 4.06
N LEU A 102 -15.17 -6.76 4.86
CA LEU A 102 -15.36 -6.25 6.23
C LEU A 102 -14.12 -6.38 7.10
N GLY A 103 -13.46 -7.54 7.16
CA GLY A 103 -12.29 -7.71 8.02
C GLY A 103 -11.03 -6.92 7.62
N LYS A 104 -11.09 -6.13 6.54
CA LYS A 104 -10.00 -5.24 6.09
C LYS A 104 -10.38 -3.76 6.19
N VAL A 105 -11.67 -3.46 6.23
CA VAL A 105 -12.22 -2.13 6.48
C VAL A 105 -12.19 -1.89 7.98
#